data_AF-A0A7K4I6F5-F1
#
_entry.id   AF-A0A7K4I6F5-F1
#
_cell.length_a   1.000
_cell.length_b   1.000
_cell.length_c   1.000
_cell.angle_alpha   90.00
_cell.angle_beta   90.00
_cell.angle_gamma   90.00
#
_symmetry.space_group_name_H-M   'P 1'
#
loop_
_entity.id
_entity.type
_entity.pdbx_description
1 polymer ?
#
loop_
_entity_poly.entity_id
_entity_poly.type
_entity_poly.pdbx_seq_one_letter_code
_entity_poly.pdbx_strand_id
1 'polypeptide(L)' 'MDVKLLVDGEEIDLNEFVVKILGGTVAGAVTSLRGIKKEWKKIELTVIR' A
#
# COMPACT_ATOMS: atom_id res chain seq x y z
N MET A 1 6.55 -2.06 8.33
CA MET A 1 5.66 -1.47 7.31
C MET A 1 4.34 -2.14 7.53
N ASP A 2 3.33 -1.36 7.86
CA ASP A 2 2.03 -1.90 8.21
C ASP A 2 1.10 -1.66 7.02
N VAL A 3 0.44 -2.73 6.57
CA VAL A 3 -0.47 -2.71 5.42
C VAL A 3 -1.86 -3.05 5.93
N LYS A 4 -2.81 -2.16 5.67
CA LYS A 4 -4.22 -2.36 5.92
C LYS A 4 -4.94 -2.45 4.59
N LEU A 5 -5.71 -3.52 4.40
CA LEU A 5 -6.56 -3.71 3.22
C LEU A 5 -8.01 -3.60 3.65
N LEU A 6 -8.77 -2.76 2.95
CA LEU A 6 -10.22 -2.73 3.05
C LEU A 6 -10.82 -3.23 1.73
N VAL A 7 -11.73 -4.20 1.81
CA VAL A 7 -12.53 -4.67 0.68
C VAL A 7 -13.97 -4.32 0.99
N ASP A 8 -14.59 -3.48 0.16
CA ASP A 8 -15.95 -2.97 0.35
C ASP A 8 -16.20 -2.36 1.75
N GLY A 9 -15.16 -1.75 2.33
CA GLY A 9 -15.19 -1.13 3.66
C GLY A 9 -14.86 -2.07 4.83
N GLU A 10 -14.73 -3.38 4.58
CA GLU A 10 -14.35 -4.37 5.58
C GLU A 10 -12.84 -4.58 5.65
N GLU A 11 -12.28 -4.59 6.86
CA GLU A 11 -10.85 -4.84 7.08
C GLU A 11 -10.53 -6.33 6.99
N ILE A 12 -9.59 -6.66 6.12
CA ILE A 12 -9.16 -8.04 5.87
C ILE A 12 -7.85 -8.31 6.61
N ASP A 13 -7.79 -9.41 7.38
CA ASP A 13 -6.55 -9.84 8.01
C ASP A 13 -5.56 -10.35 6.96
N LEU A 14 -4.31 -9.89 7.05
CA LEU A 14 -3.28 -10.14 6.06
C LEU A 14 -2.16 -10.98 6.67
N ASN A 15 -1.80 -12.06 5.96
CA ASN A 15 -0.61 -12.82 6.32
C ASN A 15 0.68 -12.11 5.87
N GLU A 16 1.82 -12.58 6.41
CA GLU A 16 3.14 -11.98 6.16
C GLU A 16 3.50 -11.90 4.66
N PHE A 17 3.10 -12.90 3.87
CA PHE A 17 3.36 -12.92 2.44
C PHE A 17 2.61 -11.78 1.72
N VAL A 18 1.32 -11.59 2.02
CA VAL A 18 0.50 -10.54 1.39
C VAL A 18 0.98 -9.15 1.80
N VAL A 19 1.36 -8.94 3.07
CA VAL A 19 1.95 -7.68 3.54
C VAL A 19 3.21 -7.32 2.76
N LYS A 20 4.11 -8.29 2.54
CA LYS A 20 5.35 -8.07 1.77
C LYS A 20 5.07 -7.69 0.32
N ILE A 21 4.18 -8.43 -0.35
CA ILE A 21 3.86 -8.20 -1.76
C ILE A 21 3.17 -6.86 -1.96
N LEU A 22 2.08 -6.58 -1.25
CA LEU A 22 1.31 -5.35 -1.42
C LEU A 22 2.13 -4.12 -1.04
N GLY A 23 2.71 -4.13 0.17
CA GLY A 23 3.45 -2.97 0.65
C GLY A 23 4.71 -2.70 -0.17
N GLY A 24 5.45 -3.75 -0.56
CA GLY A 24 6.64 -3.60 -1.41
C GLY A 24 6.30 -3.06 -2.79
N THR A 25 5.24 -3.58 -3.42
CA THR A 25 4.80 -3.15 -4.76
C THR A 25 4.32 -1.70 -4.73
N VAL A 26 3.46 -1.34 -3.78
CA VAL A 26 2.91 0.02 -3.65
C VAL A 26 4.01 1.02 -3.31
N ALA A 27 4.90 0.72 -2.37
CA ALA A 27 6.03 1.58 -2.02
C ALA A 27 6.99 1.77 -3.20
N GLY A 28 7.28 0.71 -3.95
CA GLY A 28 8.11 0.77 -5.15
C GLY A 28 7.48 1.65 -6.24
N ALA A 29 6.19 1.45 -6.51
CA ALA A 29 5.44 2.26 -7.46
C ALA A 29 5.47 3.75 -7.07
N VAL A 30 5.11 4.08 -5.83
CA VAL A 30 5.10 5.47 -5.34
C VAL A 30 6.48 6.12 -5.37
N THR A 31 7.54 5.38 -5.06
CA THR A 31 8.93 5.90 -5.09
C THR A 31 9.40 6.23 -6.51
N SER A 32 8.84 5.56 -7.52
CA SER A 32 9.14 5.84 -8.94
C SER A 32 8.40 7.05 -9.50
N LEU A 33 7.39 7.57 -8.80
CA LEU A 33 6.60 8.72 -9.27
C LEU A 33 7.37 10.03 -9.10
N ARG A 34 7.31 10.88 -10.14
CA ARG A 34 7.91 12.21 -10.09
C ARG A 34 7.18 13.09 -9.07
N GLY A 35 7.95 13.79 -8.24
CA GLY A 35 7.41 14.78 -7.28
C GLY A 35 7.08 14.21 -5.90
N ILE A 36 7.23 12.89 -5.69
CA ILE A 36 7.11 12.28 -4.37
C ILE A 36 8.46 12.36 -3.64
N LYS A 37 8.43 12.88 -2.40
CA LYS A 37 9.61 12.89 -1.52
C LYS A 37 9.90 11.46 -1.05
N LYS A 38 11.19 11.10 -0.94
CA LYS A 38 11.63 9.79 -0.44
C LYS A 38 11.15 9.48 0.99
N GLU A 39 10.81 10.51 1.76
CA GLU A 39 10.41 10.43 3.18
C GLU A 39 8.88 10.56 3.35
N TRP A 40 8.11 9.83 2.54
CA TRP A 40 6.66 9.77 2.72
C TRP A 40 6.31 9.01 4.01
N LYS A 41 5.25 9.43 4.70
CA LYS A 41 4.81 8.83 5.98
C LYS A 41 3.68 7.81 5.83
N LYS A 42 2.83 8.00 4.82
CA LYS A 42 1.63 7.18 4.57
C LYS A 42 1.31 7.20 3.07
N ILE A 43 0.88 6.06 2.55
CA ILE A 43 0.33 5.91 1.20
C ILE A 43 -1.11 5.41 1.37
N GLU A 44 -2.06 6.05 0.70
CA GLU A 44 -3.45 5.58 0.59
C GLU A 44 -3.75 5.33 -0.89
N LEU A 45 -4.24 4.13 -1.19
CA LEU A 45 -4.59 3.70 -2.54
C LEU A 45 -6.03 3.18 -2.52
N THR A 46 -6.88 3.74 -3.38
CA THR A 46 -8.25 3.25 -3.60
C THR A 46 -8.35 2.71 -5.01
N VAL A 47 -8.78 1.46 -5.14
CA VAL A 47 -9.06 0.84 -6.44
C VAL A 47 -10.58 0.75 -6.58
N ILE A 48 -11.11 1.39 -7.62
CA ILE A 48 -12.54 1.36 -7.96
C ILE A 48 -12.66 0.53 -9.23
N ARG A 49 -13.64 -0.38 -9.27
CA ARG A 49 -13.95 -1.19 -10.44
C ARG A 49 -15.36 -0.92 -10.91
#